data_AF-A0AA47BVZ9-F1
#
_entry.id   AF-A0AA47BVZ9-F1
#
_cell.length_a   1.000
_cell.length_b   1.000
_cell.length_c   1.000
_cell.angle_alpha   90.00
_cell.angle_beta   90.00
_cell.angle_gamma   90.00
#
_symmetry.space_group_name_H-M   'P 1'
#
loop_
_entity.id
_entity.type
_entity.pdbx_description
1 polymer ?
#
loop_
_entity_poly.entity_id
_entity_poly.type
_entity_poly.pdbx_seq_one_letter_code
_entity_poly.pdbx_strand_id
1 'polypeptide(L)'
;MIKLRVSMSFVLVGLTLITLLASCTVGAELGLERHDLFDISLGTLPGELDWFYRGSAAGMVDIHTRDGLIYISSSRRGKVMIFNSYGDLLTIVYDPSRNPVPDKAGGLNSSVSSWSFNSPQIITAFNEGFLVGDRIEDRPREEPADNGQFTMFNQVVLRFDREGKYLGHLGREGLGGSPFPDIFAIDIRQNGDIVVTCHLLISGTWISYWYTEDGFPVTTIQIRKNQLPDVMDDKDVIIQAVRPDPKQWALHLKADFYNKMEPGRELKARLYTLSLSTLEYTESISLPYTEGFTDLGYPLGLPEYLGTTLNGSHAMLYPEGSNTYRISMIDAQGRVTHNSRLEIVDDSKIYRRFKIQNNGLLTGIFFGNSRAMISWWRLDEILKKRQ
;
A
#
# COMPACT_ATOMS: atom_id res chain seq x y z
N MET A 1 53.51 47.42 23.88
CA MET A 1 52.63 47.28 22.69
C MET A 1 52.57 45.86 22.08
N ILE A 2 53.38 44.89 22.52
CA ILE A 2 53.41 43.54 21.89
C ILE A 2 52.46 42.53 22.58
N LYS A 3 52.13 42.71 23.87
CA LYS A 3 51.23 41.79 24.60
C LYS A 3 49.73 41.92 24.27
N LEU A 4 49.28 43.04 23.68
CA LEU A 4 47.86 43.23 23.34
C LEU A 4 47.45 42.61 21.99
N ARG A 5 48.39 42.41 21.06
CA ARG A 5 48.08 41.87 19.71
C ARG A 5 47.86 40.35 19.71
N VAL A 6 48.50 39.62 20.60
CA VAL A 6 48.38 38.14 20.65
C VAL A 6 47.02 37.69 21.20
N SER A 7 46.46 38.44 22.16
CA SER A 7 45.13 38.11 22.73
C SER A 7 43.99 38.34 21.74
N MET A 8 44.13 39.33 20.85
CA MET A 8 43.10 39.69 19.88
C MET A 8 43.05 38.71 18.70
N SER A 9 44.18 38.10 18.31
CA SER A 9 44.21 37.04 17.30
C SER A 9 43.63 35.71 17.79
N PHE A 10 43.81 35.34 19.06
CA PHE A 10 43.20 34.12 19.61
C PHE A 10 41.68 34.24 19.76
N VAL A 11 41.17 35.42 20.13
CA VAL A 11 39.73 35.69 20.19
C VAL A 11 39.11 35.67 18.78
N LEU A 12 39.81 36.22 17.77
CA LEU A 12 39.31 36.23 16.40
C LEU A 12 39.27 34.81 15.80
N VAL A 13 40.31 34.00 16.01
CA VAL A 13 40.36 32.59 15.54
C VAL A 13 39.30 31.74 16.24
N GLY A 14 39.10 31.93 17.55
CA GLY A 14 38.04 31.25 18.31
C GLY A 14 36.62 31.60 17.82
N LEU A 15 36.38 32.87 17.46
CA LEU A 15 35.08 33.32 16.96
C LEU A 15 34.78 32.76 15.55
N THR A 16 35.78 32.68 14.66
CA THR A 16 35.62 32.02 13.35
C THR A 16 35.35 30.51 13.46
N LEU A 17 35.95 29.83 14.44
CA LEU A 17 35.73 28.40 14.63
C LEU A 17 34.32 28.09 15.17
N ILE A 18 33.76 29.00 15.98
CA ILE A 18 32.37 28.90 16.46
C ILE A 18 31.36 29.19 15.34
N THR A 19 31.66 30.11 14.41
CA THR A 19 30.79 30.35 13.24
C THR A 19 30.80 29.21 12.22
N LEU A 20 31.89 28.43 12.13
CA LEU A 20 31.99 27.25 11.27
C LEU A 20 31.24 26.03 11.83
N LEU A 21 31.05 25.96 13.16
CA LEU A 21 30.26 24.90 13.82
C LEU A 21 28.76 25.22 13.93
N ALA A 22 28.36 26.47 13.68
CA ALA A 22 26.96 26.90 13.68
C ALA A 22 26.24 26.68 12.34
N SER A 23 26.91 26.16 11.31
CA SER A 23 26.28 25.85 10.01
C SER A 23 25.69 24.44 9.93
N CYS A 24 25.35 23.82 11.07
CA CYS A 24 24.31 22.79 11.08
C CYS A 24 22.97 23.48 10.85
N THR A 25 22.65 23.76 9.59
CA THR A 25 21.26 23.90 9.21
C THR A 25 20.60 22.57 9.56
N VAL A 26 19.83 22.56 10.64
CA VAL A 26 18.75 21.58 10.83
C VAL A 26 17.95 21.70 9.54
N GLY A 27 18.13 20.73 8.65
CA GLY A 27 17.45 20.73 7.37
C GLY A 27 15.97 20.81 7.67
N ALA A 28 15.36 21.94 7.32
CA ALA A 28 13.91 22.00 7.26
C ALA A 28 13.49 20.81 6.40
N GLU A 29 12.73 19.87 6.97
CA GLU A 29 12.11 18.80 6.19
C GLU A 29 11.28 19.49 5.10
N LEU A 30 11.84 19.57 3.89
CA LEU A 30 11.10 20.03 2.73
C LEU A 30 9.95 19.04 2.55
N GLY A 31 8.74 19.51 2.84
CA GLY A 31 7.51 18.76 2.59
C GLY A 31 7.50 18.30 1.14
N LEU A 32 7.05 17.07 0.92
CA LEU A 32 6.94 16.55 -0.43
C LEU A 32 5.76 17.23 -1.13
N GLU A 33 6.00 17.84 -2.29
CA GLU A 33 4.96 18.52 -3.03
C GLU A 33 3.82 17.55 -3.34
N ARG A 34 2.63 17.93 -2.87
CA ARG A 34 1.38 17.24 -3.15
C ARG A 34 0.79 17.86 -4.41
N HIS A 35 0.41 17.02 -5.37
CA HIS A 35 -0.47 17.48 -6.45
C HIS A 35 -1.83 16.81 -6.34
N ASP A 36 -2.85 17.64 -6.27
CA ASP A 36 -4.24 17.21 -6.36
C ASP A 36 -4.61 17.09 -7.83
N LEU A 37 -5.06 15.90 -8.22
CA LEU A 37 -5.34 15.56 -9.62
C LEU A 37 -6.77 15.96 -9.97
N PHE A 38 -7.73 15.41 -9.22
CA PHE A 38 -9.15 15.70 -9.36
C PHE A 38 -9.92 15.18 -8.16
N ASP A 39 -11.18 15.59 -8.08
CA ASP A 39 -12.14 15.12 -7.09
C ASP A 39 -13.21 14.25 -7.75
N ILE A 40 -13.69 13.25 -7.01
CA ILE A 40 -14.83 12.41 -7.38
C ILE A 40 -15.98 12.73 -6.42
N SER A 41 -17.13 13.11 -6.97
CA SER A 41 -18.35 13.32 -6.20
C SER A 41 -18.83 12.02 -5.54
N LEU A 42 -19.42 12.13 -4.34
CA LEU A 42 -20.05 10.99 -3.68
C LEU A 42 -21.45 10.73 -4.26
N GLY A 43 -21.70 9.49 -4.66
CA GLY A 43 -22.97 9.09 -5.26
C GLY A 43 -22.92 7.75 -6.01
N THR A 44 -23.94 7.54 -6.83
CA THR A 44 -24.22 6.25 -7.50
C THR A 44 -24.13 6.33 -9.01
N LEU A 45 -23.97 7.51 -9.59
CA LEU A 45 -23.88 7.69 -11.03
C LEU A 45 -22.49 7.24 -11.56
N PRO A 46 -22.36 7.04 -12.89
CA PRO A 46 -21.06 6.83 -13.52
C PRO A 46 -20.09 7.97 -13.16
N GLY A 47 -18.89 7.62 -12.70
CA GLY A 47 -17.88 8.60 -12.30
C GLY A 47 -18.00 9.09 -10.85
N GLU A 48 -19.02 8.65 -10.09
CA GLU A 48 -19.17 8.96 -8.65
C GLU A 48 -18.68 7.80 -7.77
N LEU A 49 -18.47 8.00 -6.46
CA LEU A 49 -18.11 6.96 -5.50
C LEU A 49 -19.13 6.81 -4.36
N ASP A 50 -19.46 5.59 -3.98
CA ASP A 50 -20.35 5.33 -2.83
C ASP A 50 -19.55 4.68 -1.69
N TRP A 51 -19.16 5.52 -0.72
CA TRP A 51 -18.47 5.07 0.49
C TRP A 51 -19.41 5.08 1.73
N PHE A 52 -20.26 6.10 1.89
CA PHE A 52 -21.15 6.27 3.05
C PHE A 52 -22.64 6.49 2.75
N TYR A 53 -23.11 6.33 1.51
CA TYR A 53 -24.46 6.84 1.18
C TYR A 53 -25.55 6.17 2.03
N ARG A 54 -26.21 6.98 2.88
CA ARG A 54 -27.40 6.68 3.73
C ARG A 54 -27.22 5.73 4.93
N GLY A 55 -26.24 5.96 5.80
CA GLY A 55 -26.28 5.46 7.19
C GLY A 55 -26.07 3.95 7.38
N SER A 56 -25.61 3.25 6.35
CA SER A 56 -25.20 1.84 6.40
C SER A 56 -23.68 1.70 6.48
N ALA A 57 -23.17 0.49 6.74
CA ALA A 57 -21.74 0.19 6.82
C ALA A 57 -20.95 0.70 5.59
N ALA A 58 -19.74 1.22 5.85
CA ALA A 58 -18.84 1.73 4.82
C ALA A 58 -18.45 0.64 3.81
N GLY A 59 -18.32 1.03 2.53
CA GLY A 59 -17.75 0.15 1.51
C GLY A 59 -16.25 -0.07 1.70
N MET A 60 -15.61 -0.79 0.76
CA MET A 60 -14.16 -0.78 0.56
C MET A 60 -13.86 -0.11 -0.77
N VAL A 61 -12.82 0.71 -0.81
CA VAL A 61 -12.35 1.39 -2.01
C VAL A 61 -10.84 1.22 -2.07
N ASP A 62 -10.34 0.75 -3.21
CA ASP A 62 -8.91 0.68 -3.47
C ASP A 62 -8.58 1.52 -4.69
N ILE A 63 -7.32 1.95 -4.76
CA ILE A 63 -6.79 2.75 -5.86
C ILE A 63 -5.56 2.04 -6.42
N HIS A 64 -5.28 2.23 -7.69
CA HIS A 64 -3.97 1.93 -8.26
C HIS A 64 -3.71 2.89 -9.41
N THR A 65 -2.44 3.15 -9.69
CA THR A 65 -2.04 4.01 -10.80
C THR A 65 -1.03 3.28 -11.66
N ARG A 66 -1.13 3.50 -12.97
CA ARG A 66 -0.19 2.96 -13.96
C ARG A 66 -0.29 3.79 -15.23
N ASP A 67 0.84 4.17 -15.82
CA ASP A 67 0.92 4.87 -17.11
C ASP A 67 0.03 6.13 -17.21
N GLY A 68 -0.10 6.88 -16.11
CA GLY A 68 -0.91 8.09 -16.03
C GLY A 68 -2.42 7.85 -15.86
N LEU A 69 -2.85 6.59 -15.80
CA LEU A 69 -4.23 6.19 -15.51
C LEU A 69 -4.42 5.91 -14.03
N ILE A 70 -5.64 6.15 -13.55
CA ILE A 70 -6.07 5.95 -12.17
C ILE A 70 -7.21 4.94 -12.15
N TYR A 71 -6.95 3.79 -11.54
CA TYR A 71 -7.86 2.67 -11.39
C TYR A 71 -8.45 2.71 -9.99
N ILE A 72 -9.77 2.64 -9.88
CA ILE A 72 -10.48 2.70 -8.60
C ILE A 72 -11.51 1.58 -8.57
N SER A 73 -11.50 0.78 -7.51
CA SER A 73 -12.54 -0.21 -7.19
C SER A 73 -13.42 0.29 -6.06
N SER A 74 -14.70 -0.06 -6.07
CA SER A 74 -15.64 0.26 -4.99
C SER A 74 -16.57 -0.93 -4.74
N SER A 75 -16.44 -1.52 -3.55
CA SER A 75 -17.07 -2.81 -3.24
C SER A 75 -18.59 -2.72 -3.08
N ARG A 76 -19.05 -1.65 -2.43
CA ARG A 76 -20.45 -1.48 -2.00
C ARG A 76 -21.44 -1.57 -3.14
N ARG A 77 -21.12 -0.90 -4.23
CA ARG A 77 -21.95 -0.87 -5.44
C ARG A 77 -21.47 -1.82 -6.52
N GLY A 78 -20.30 -2.43 -6.36
CA GLY A 78 -19.73 -3.27 -7.40
C GLY A 78 -19.37 -2.45 -8.62
N LYS A 79 -18.38 -1.57 -8.51
CA LYS A 79 -17.90 -0.79 -9.65
C LYS A 79 -16.39 -0.68 -9.67
N VAL A 80 -15.85 -0.67 -10.88
CA VAL A 80 -14.47 -0.36 -11.19
C VAL A 80 -14.47 0.76 -12.21
N MET A 81 -13.65 1.77 -11.97
CA MET A 81 -13.55 2.96 -12.80
C MET A 81 -12.09 3.26 -13.12
N ILE A 82 -11.84 3.66 -14.36
CA ILE A 82 -10.51 4.07 -14.83
C ILE A 82 -10.61 5.51 -15.31
N PHE A 83 -9.80 6.38 -14.74
CA PHE A 83 -9.71 7.79 -15.10
C PHE A 83 -8.35 8.10 -15.70
N ASN A 84 -8.28 9.16 -16.52
CA ASN A 84 -7.00 9.82 -16.77
C ASN A 84 -6.62 10.74 -15.58
N SER A 85 -5.44 11.35 -15.62
CA SER A 85 -4.98 12.27 -14.59
C SER A 85 -5.78 13.59 -14.48
N TYR A 86 -6.64 13.89 -15.46
CA TYR A 86 -7.50 15.09 -15.47
C TYR A 86 -8.90 14.83 -14.86
N GLY A 87 -9.21 13.57 -14.51
CA GLY A 87 -10.50 13.20 -13.95
C GLY A 87 -11.55 12.78 -14.98
N ASP A 88 -11.17 12.62 -16.26
CA ASP A 88 -12.09 12.07 -17.26
C ASP A 88 -12.23 10.56 -17.07
N LEU A 89 -13.47 10.08 -16.94
CA LEU A 89 -13.78 8.66 -16.89
C LEU A 89 -13.57 8.03 -18.27
N LEU A 90 -12.63 7.08 -18.36
CA LEU A 90 -12.29 6.36 -19.57
C LEU A 90 -12.96 5.00 -19.66
N THR A 91 -12.99 4.24 -18.56
CA THR A 91 -13.59 2.91 -18.52
C THR A 91 -14.39 2.74 -17.25
N ILE A 92 -15.57 2.12 -17.36
CA ILE A 92 -16.35 1.67 -16.21
C ILE A 92 -16.79 0.22 -16.40
N VAL A 93 -16.52 -0.60 -15.40
CA VAL A 93 -17.14 -1.91 -15.21
C VAL A 93 -18.08 -1.81 -14.03
N TYR A 94 -19.36 -2.07 -14.23
CA TYR A 94 -20.36 -1.88 -13.17
C TYR A 94 -21.28 -3.09 -13.02
N ASP A 95 -21.78 -3.28 -11.81
CA ASP A 95 -22.85 -4.22 -11.54
C ASP A 95 -24.21 -3.62 -11.92
N PRO A 96 -24.90 -4.16 -12.94
CA PRO A 96 -26.19 -3.62 -13.41
C PRO A 96 -27.33 -3.84 -12.42
N SER A 97 -27.17 -4.72 -11.43
CA SER A 97 -28.16 -4.92 -10.37
C SER A 97 -28.09 -3.84 -9.28
N ARG A 98 -26.93 -3.19 -9.13
CA ARG A 98 -26.66 -2.22 -8.04
C ARG A 98 -26.43 -0.79 -8.49
N ASN A 99 -26.26 -0.56 -9.80
CA ASN A 99 -26.03 0.76 -10.38
C ASN A 99 -26.98 1.02 -11.55
N PRO A 100 -27.34 2.29 -11.80
CA PRO A 100 -28.05 2.66 -13.02
C PRO A 100 -27.20 2.35 -14.26
N VAL A 101 -27.87 2.02 -15.37
CA VAL A 101 -27.20 1.83 -16.66
C VAL A 101 -26.55 3.17 -17.07
N PRO A 102 -25.24 3.21 -17.33
CA PRO A 102 -24.58 4.40 -17.84
C PRO A 102 -25.05 4.70 -19.27
N ASP A 103 -25.63 5.88 -19.50
CA ASP A 103 -25.95 6.32 -20.87
C ASP A 103 -24.68 6.50 -21.71
N LYS A 104 -23.60 7.00 -21.08
CA LYS A 104 -22.19 7.04 -21.53
C LYS A 104 -21.29 7.14 -20.29
N ALA A 105 -20.06 6.64 -20.35
CA ALA A 105 -19.06 6.92 -19.32
C ALA A 105 -18.44 8.32 -19.55
N GLY A 106 -19.19 9.40 -19.42
CA GLY A 106 -18.69 10.79 -19.38
C GLY A 106 -18.00 11.38 -20.63
N GLY A 107 -17.03 10.69 -21.26
CA GLY A 107 -16.17 11.19 -22.35
C GLY A 107 -16.42 10.59 -23.74
N LEU A 108 -15.78 11.16 -24.77
CA LEU A 108 -16.01 10.87 -26.20
C LEU A 108 -15.53 9.47 -26.66
N ASN A 109 -14.73 8.77 -25.86
CA ASN A 109 -14.13 7.46 -26.17
C ASN A 109 -14.18 6.49 -24.97
N SER A 110 -15.23 6.59 -24.15
CA SER A 110 -15.30 5.80 -22.92
C SER A 110 -15.89 4.41 -23.13
N SER A 111 -15.29 3.43 -22.45
CA SER A 111 -15.73 2.04 -22.48
C SER A 111 -16.65 1.75 -21.30
N VAL A 112 -17.79 1.12 -21.59
CA VAL A 112 -18.79 0.73 -20.60
C VAL A 112 -19.01 -0.77 -20.72
N SER A 113 -18.75 -1.50 -19.64
CA SER A 113 -19.04 -2.92 -19.55
C SER A 113 -19.76 -3.24 -18.25
N SER A 114 -20.52 -4.34 -18.26
CA SER A 114 -21.21 -4.83 -17.07
C SER A 114 -20.56 -6.09 -16.54
N TRP A 115 -20.50 -6.21 -15.22
CA TRP A 115 -20.06 -7.41 -14.52
C TRP A 115 -20.80 -7.53 -13.19
N SER A 116 -21.30 -8.72 -12.88
CA SER A 116 -21.95 -9.03 -11.59
C SER A 116 -20.90 -9.19 -10.51
N PHE A 117 -20.34 -8.06 -10.08
CA PHE A 117 -19.48 -7.99 -8.91
C PHE A 117 -20.22 -8.48 -7.67
N ASN A 118 -19.53 -9.04 -6.69
CA ASN A 118 -20.11 -9.26 -5.36
C ASN A 118 -19.61 -8.19 -4.38
N SER A 119 -18.31 -8.14 -4.17
CA SER A 119 -17.61 -7.19 -3.32
C SER A 119 -16.19 -6.95 -3.86
N PRO A 120 -16.01 -6.14 -4.92
CA PRO A 120 -14.70 -5.86 -5.50
C PRO A 120 -13.89 -5.01 -4.54
N GLN A 121 -12.72 -5.50 -4.16
CA GLN A 121 -11.88 -4.89 -3.14
C GLN A 121 -10.59 -4.39 -3.78
N ILE A 122 -9.57 -5.23 -3.89
CA ILE A 122 -8.24 -4.81 -4.35
C ILE A 122 -8.25 -4.62 -5.86
N ILE A 123 -7.62 -3.53 -6.33
CA ILE A 123 -7.42 -3.28 -7.77
C ILE A 123 -5.94 -3.11 -8.08
N THR A 124 -5.50 -3.65 -9.21
CA THR A 124 -4.11 -3.53 -9.68
C THR A 124 -4.06 -3.60 -11.20
N ALA A 125 -3.27 -2.74 -11.84
CA ALA A 125 -3.15 -2.67 -13.29
C ALA A 125 -1.88 -3.40 -13.73
N PHE A 126 -1.99 -4.10 -14.85
CA PHE A 126 -0.90 -4.84 -15.49
C PHE A 126 -0.88 -4.50 -16.99
N ASN A 127 -0.03 -5.12 -17.80
CA ASN A 127 0.15 -4.66 -19.19
C ASN A 127 -1.13 -4.81 -20.03
N GLU A 128 -1.87 -5.90 -19.88
CA GLU A 128 -3.06 -6.19 -20.71
C GLU A 128 -4.35 -5.55 -20.19
N GLY A 129 -4.35 -5.00 -18.97
CA GLY A 129 -5.54 -4.40 -18.37
C GLY A 129 -5.44 -4.29 -16.86
N PHE A 130 -6.44 -4.80 -16.14
CA PHE A 130 -6.49 -4.71 -14.68
C PHE A 130 -7.06 -5.96 -14.01
N LEU A 131 -6.66 -6.13 -12.76
CA LEU A 131 -6.98 -7.23 -11.86
C LEU A 131 -7.84 -6.69 -10.73
N VAL A 132 -8.89 -7.43 -10.36
CA VAL A 132 -9.82 -7.07 -9.30
C VAL A 132 -10.05 -8.26 -8.38
N GLY A 133 -9.67 -8.14 -7.11
CA GLY A 133 -10.06 -9.11 -6.09
C GLY A 133 -11.56 -8.99 -5.80
N ASP A 134 -12.33 -10.06 -5.99
CA ASP A 134 -13.77 -10.08 -5.75
C ASP A 134 -14.17 -11.33 -4.96
N ARG A 135 -15.24 -11.21 -4.18
CA ARG A 135 -15.83 -12.35 -3.46
C ARG A 135 -16.67 -13.18 -4.41
N ILE A 136 -16.86 -14.45 -4.08
CA ILE A 136 -17.83 -15.33 -4.75
C ILE A 136 -18.83 -15.86 -3.72
N GLU A 137 -20.12 -15.82 -4.07
CA GLU A 137 -21.20 -16.26 -3.20
C GLU A 137 -21.51 -17.76 -3.35
N ASP A 138 -21.40 -18.31 -4.56
CA ASP A 138 -21.90 -19.65 -4.89
C ASP A 138 -20.92 -20.81 -4.58
N ARG A 139 -19.69 -20.51 -4.13
CA ARG A 139 -18.65 -21.53 -3.89
C ARG A 139 -17.70 -21.25 -2.71
N PRO A 140 -18.14 -20.77 -1.53
CA PRO A 140 -17.27 -20.73 -0.38
C PRO A 140 -16.88 -22.17 -0.01
N ARG A 141 -15.59 -22.48 -0.12
CA ARG A 141 -15.06 -23.73 0.43
C ARG A 141 -14.54 -23.45 1.83
N GLU A 142 -15.08 -24.15 2.80
CA GLU A 142 -14.51 -24.16 4.14
C GLU A 142 -13.44 -25.25 4.19
N GLU A 143 -12.20 -24.85 4.46
CA GLU A 143 -11.11 -25.80 4.69
C GLU A 143 -10.67 -25.69 6.17
N PRO A 144 -10.46 -26.81 6.86
CA PRO A 144 -9.99 -26.79 8.24
C PRO A 144 -8.59 -26.18 8.30
N ALA A 145 -8.42 -25.19 9.18
CA ALA A 145 -7.14 -24.62 9.54
C ALA A 145 -6.44 -25.50 10.59
N ASP A 146 -5.13 -25.31 10.73
CA ASP A 146 -4.26 -26.04 11.66
C ASP A 146 -4.76 -26.00 13.13
N ASN A 147 -5.54 -24.98 13.51
CA ASN A 147 -6.10 -24.81 14.86
C ASN A 147 -7.52 -25.41 15.04
N GLY A 148 -8.01 -26.16 14.05
CA GLY A 148 -9.34 -26.80 14.07
C GLY A 148 -10.52 -25.87 13.74
N GLN A 149 -10.28 -24.59 13.46
CA GLN A 149 -11.29 -23.66 12.94
C GLN A 149 -11.34 -23.70 11.40
N PHE A 150 -12.40 -23.18 10.77
CA PHE A 150 -12.55 -23.20 9.32
C PHE A 150 -12.13 -21.88 8.67
N THR A 151 -11.28 -21.94 7.65
CA THR A 151 -10.97 -20.77 6.80
C THR A 151 -11.86 -20.78 5.58
N MET A 152 -12.43 -19.62 5.25
CA MET A 152 -13.25 -19.44 4.05
C MET A 152 -12.36 -19.16 2.83
N PHE A 153 -12.55 -19.96 1.79
CA PHE A 153 -11.98 -19.76 0.46
C PHE A 153 -13.09 -19.29 -0.47
N ASN A 154 -13.21 -17.97 -0.65
CA ASN A 154 -14.32 -17.34 -1.34
C ASN A 154 -13.93 -16.07 -2.10
N GLN A 155 -12.66 -15.92 -2.47
CA GLN A 155 -12.21 -14.80 -3.29
C GLN A 155 -11.53 -15.28 -4.56
N VAL A 156 -11.68 -14.53 -5.65
CA VAL A 156 -10.97 -14.76 -6.91
C VAL A 156 -10.38 -13.44 -7.38
N VAL A 157 -9.37 -13.51 -8.25
CA VAL A 157 -8.86 -12.31 -8.92
C VAL A 157 -9.42 -12.27 -10.33
N LEU A 158 -10.42 -11.43 -10.58
CA LEU A 158 -10.99 -11.20 -11.89
C LEU A 158 -9.98 -10.45 -12.77
N ARG A 159 -9.88 -10.84 -14.04
CA ARG A 159 -9.05 -10.19 -15.06
C ARG A 159 -9.94 -9.45 -16.05
N PHE A 160 -9.58 -8.23 -16.37
CA PHE A 160 -10.23 -7.41 -17.39
C PHE A 160 -9.18 -6.82 -18.33
N ASP A 161 -9.53 -6.64 -19.60
CA ASP A 161 -8.73 -5.82 -20.52
C ASP A 161 -8.91 -4.32 -20.22
N ARG A 162 -8.25 -3.46 -21.00
CA ARG A 162 -8.28 -2.00 -20.81
C ARG A 162 -9.66 -1.39 -21.05
N GLU A 163 -10.46 -2.03 -21.89
CA GLU A 163 -11.84 -1.66 -22.22
C GLU A 163 -12.86 -2.22 -21.21
N GLY A 164 -12.41 -3.01 -20.23
CA GLY A 164 -13.25 -3.55 -19.17
C GLY A 164 -13.97 -4.85 -19.55
N LYS A 165 -13.56 -5.54 -20.62
CA LYS A 165 -14.06 -6.87 -20.97
C LYS A 165 -13.42 -7.92 -20.06
N TYR A 166 -14.25 -8.81 -19.51
CA TYR A 166 -13.78 -9.91 -18.68
C TYR A 166 -12.95 -10.92 -19.48
N LEU A 167 -11.77 -11.27 -18.95
CA LEU A 167 -10.79 -12.18 -19.56
C LEU A 167 -10.71 -13.54 -18.85
N GLY A 168 -11.43 -13.72 -17.75
CA GLY A 168 -11.27 -14.87 -16.86
C GLY A 168 -10.87 -14.44 -15.45
N HIS A 169 -10.64 -15.42 -14.56
CA HIS A 169 -10.16 -15.14 -13.20
C HIS A 169 -8.98 -16.03 -12.85
N LEU A 170 -8.16 -15.57 -11.92
CA LEU A 170 -7.16 -16.38 -11.23
C LEU A 170 -7.75 -16.93 -9.94
N GLY A 171 -7.44 -18.19 -9.68
CA GLY A 171 -7.56 -18.87 -8.40
C GLY A 171 -6.22 -19.50 -8.01
N ARG A 172 -6.20 -20.27 -6.92
CA ARG A 172 -4.98 -20.86 -6.33
C ARG A 172 -4.14 -21.63 -7.35
N GLU A 173 -4.77 -22.39 -8.24
CA GLU A 173 -4.10 -23.22 -9.25
C GLU A 173 -3.87 -22.48 -10.59
N GLY A 174 -4.16 -21.19 -10.68
CA GLY A 174 -4.02 -20.38 -11.90
C GLY A 174 -5.36 -19.98 -12.51
N LEU A 175 -5.40 -19.83 -13.83
CA LEU A 175 -6.63 -19.43 -14.54
C LEU A 175 -7.77 -20.43 -14.32
N GLY A 176 -8.94 -19.91 -13.92
CA GLY A 176 -10.12 -20.71 -13.61
C GLY A 176 -9.97 -21.59 -12.36
N GLY A 177 -8.91 -21.38 -11.58
CA GLY A 177 -8.60 -22.15 -10.39
C GLY A 177 -9.58 -21.94 -9.23
N SER A 178 -9.35 -22.70 -8.16
CA SER A 178 -10.12 -22.64 -6.93
C SER A 178 -9.95 -21.29 -6.22
N PRO A 179 -10.96 -20.84 -5.45
CA PRO A 179 -10.90 -19.55 -4.78
C PRO A 179 -9.74 -19.44 -3.79
N PHE A 180 -9.21 -18.23 -3.64
CA PHE A 180 -8.32 -17.81 -2.57
C PHE A 180 -9.08 -17.64 -1.25
N PRO A 181 -8.37 -17.68 -0.11
CA PRO A 181 -8.86 -17.09 1.14
C PRO A 181 -8.81 -15.56 1.05
N ASP A 182 -8.80 -14.84 2.19
CA ASP A 182 -8.79 -13.39 2.19
C ASP A 182 -7.55 -12.81 1.49
N ILE A 183 -7.76 -12.14 0.35
CA ILE A 183 -6.71 -11.52 -0.45
C ILE A 183 -6.32 -10.21 0.23
N PHE A 184 -5.05 -10.09 0.60
CA PHE A 184 -4.47 -8.89 1.20
C PHE A 184 -3.91 -7.94 0.15
N ALA A 185 -3.27 -8.49 -0.89
CA ALA A 185 -2.63 -7.72 -1.93
C ALA A 185 -2.55 -8.48 -3.26
N ILE A 186 -2.57 -7.71 -4.35
CA ILE A 186 -2.19 -8.13 -5.69
C ILE A 186 -1.04 -7.21 -6.08
N ASP A 187 0.12 -7.77 -6.42
CA ASP A 187 1.32 -7.02 -6.80
C ASP A 187 1.81 -7.49 -8.17
N ILE A 188 2.28 -6.55 -8.99
CA ILE A 188 2.87 -6.82 -10.32
C ILE A 188 4.37 -6.60 -10.23
N ARG A 189 5.17 -7.61 -10.59
CA ARG A 189 6.62 -7.51 -10.63
C ARG A 189 7.10 -6.83 -11.91
N GLN A 190 8.37 -6.46 -11.97
CA GLN A 190 8.96 -5.75 -13.12
C GLN A 190 8.81 -6.56 -14.42
N ASN A 191 8.89 -7.89 -14.33
CA ASN A 191 8.77 -8.80 -15.47
C ASN A 191 7.32 -9.12 -15.84
N GLY A 192 6.31 -8.51 -15.21
CA GLY A 192 4.90 -8.77 -15.48
C GLY A 192 4.26 -9.85 -14.61
N ASP A 193 5.06 -10.63 -13.85
CA ASP A 193 4.52 -11.66 -12.97
C ASP A 193 3.53 -11.08 -11.95
N ILE A 194 2.47 -11.85 -11.70
CA ILE A 194 1.39 -11.52 -10.79
C ILE A 194 1.63 -12.26 -9.47
N VAL A 195 1.60 -11.53 -8.36
CA VAL A 195 1.70 -12.13 -7.02
C VAL A 195 0.44 -11.80 -6.24
N VAL A 196 -0.29 -12.84 -5.83
CA VAL A 196 -1.49 -12.73 -5.00
C VAL A 196 -1.12 -13.14 -3.58
N THR A 197 -1.15 -12.19 -2.65
CA THR A 197 -0.83 -12.44 -1.24
C THR A 197 -2.12 -12.47 -0.43
N CYS A 198 -2.31 -13.54 0.32
CA CYS A 198 -3.49 -13.79 1.15
C CYS A 198 -3.11 -13.91 2.62
N HIS A 199 -4.06 -13.60 3.50
CA HIS A 199 -3.91 -13.73 4.95
C HIS A 199 -5.02 -14.61 5.53
N LEU A 200 -4.64 -15.75 6.12
CA LEU A 200 -5.56 -16.65 6.80
C LEU A 200 -5.75 -16.17 8.24
N LEU A 201 -6.65 -15.20 8.41
CA LEU A 201 -6.92 -14.49 9.68
C LEU A 201 -7.00 -15.41 10.91
N ILE A 202 -7.61 -16.58 10.75
CA ILE A 202 -7.85 -17.55 11.83
C ILE A 202 -6.55 -18.23 12.31
N SER A 203 -5.62 -18.51 11.40
CA SER A 203 -4.35 -19.17 11.74
C SER A 203 -3.18 -18.18 11.88
N GLY A 204 -3.35 -16.93 11.41
CA GLY A 204 -2.26 -15.95 11.28
C GLY A 204 -1.24 -16.33 10.20
N THR A 205 -1.57 -17.28 9.31
CA THR A 205 -0.71 -17.70 8.20
C THR A 205 -0.87 -16.76 7.03
N TRP A 206 0.25 -16.43 6.39
CA TRP A 206 0.28 -15.72 5.12
C TRP A 206 0.61 -16.69 3.98
N ILE A 207 -0.04 -16.53 2.83
CA ILE A 207 0.24 -17.33 1.64
C ILE A 207 0.44 -16.41 0.45
N SER A 208 1.55 -16.56 -0.26
CA SER A 208 1.87 -15.82 -1.47
C SER A 208 1.84 -16.76 -2.66
N TYR A 209 0.89 -16.55 -3.58
CA TYR A 209 0.75 -17.30 -4.82
C TYR A 209 1.37 -16.51 -5.98
N TRP A 210 2.25 -17.13 -6.74
CA TRP A 210 3.00 -16.50 -7.81
C TRP A 210 2.56 -17.05 -9.16
N TYR A 211 2.32 -16.16 -10.10
CA TYR A 211 1.89 -16.48 -11.45
C TYR A 211 2.75 -15.71 -12.46
N THR A 212 2.92 -16.29 -13.64
CA THR A 212 3.35 -15.55 -14.82
C THR A 212 2.32 -14.46 -15.18
N GLU A 213 2.69 -13.52 -16.04
CA GLU A 213 1.78 -12.50 -16.56
C GLU A 213 0.50 -13.09 -17.18
N ASP A 214 0.63 -14.23 -17.87
CA ASP A 214 -0.49 -14.93 -18.50
C ASP A 214 -1.39 -15.66 -17.49
N GLY A 215 -0.98 -15.77 -16.22
CA GLY A 215 -1.75 -16.43 -15.17
C GLY A 215 -1.40 -17.90 -14.92
N PHE A 216 -0.30 -18.40 -15.49
CA PHE A 216 0.20 -19.75 -15.16
C PHE A 216 0.89 -19.76 -13.80
N PRO A 217 0.60 -20.74 -12.92
CA PRO A 217 1.19 -20.82 -11.59
C PRO A 217 2.71 -21.09 -11.67
N VAL A 218 3.46 -20.39 -10.83
CA VAL A 218 4.93 -20.52 -10.71
C VAL A 218 5.27 -21.20 -9.39
N THR A 219 4.81 -20.65 -8.26
CA THR A 219 5.06 -21.22 -6.93
C THR A 219 4.05 -20.69 -5.91
N THR A 220 3.99 -21.33 -4.75
CA THR A 220 3.20 -20.91 -3.58
C THR A 220 4.08 -20.95 -2.35
N ILE A 221 4.14 -19.84 -1.61
CA ILE A 221 4.96 -19.69 -0.41
C ILE A 221 4.04 -19.48 0.80
N GLN A 222 4.14 -20.37 1.78
CA GLN A 222 3.44 -20.24 3.06
C GLN A 222 4.41 -19.65 4.11
N ILE A 223 3.94 -18.64 4.83
CA ILE A 223 4.67 -17.94 5.87
C ILE A 223 3.88 -18.03 7.16
N ARG A 224 4.53 -18.52 8.21
CA ARG A 224 3.95 -18.62 9.55
C ARG A 224 4.76 -17.79 10.53
N LYS A 225 4.08 -17.22 11.53
CA LYS A 225 4.73 -16.35 12.52
C LYS A 225 5.85 -17.03 13.30
N ASN A 226 5.74 -18.33 13.55
CA ASN A 226 6.75 -19.14 14.25
C ASN A 226 7.99 -19.46 13.40
N GLN A 227 8.00 -19.08 12.12
CA GLN A 227 9.15 -19.21 11.23
C GLN A 227 9.98 -17.92 11.16
N LEU A 228 9.50 -16.82 11.75
CA LEU A 228 10.27 -15.58 11.78
C LEU A 228 11.48 -15.72 12.73
N PRO A 229 12.67 -15.20 12.34
CA PRO A 229 13.81 -15.12 13.23
C PRO A 229 13.54 -14.25 14.46
N ASP A 230 14.19 -14.58 15.58
CA ASP A 230 14.18 -13.85 16.86
C ASP A 230 12.81 -13.71 17.55
N VAL A 231 11.87 -14.61 17.29
CA VAL A 231 10.62 -14.66 18.07
C VAL A 231 10.92 -15.28 19.44
N MET A 232 11.06 -14.42 20.46
CA MET A 232 11.26 -14.83 21.85
C MET A 232 9.94 -15.21 22.54
N ASP A 233 9.98 -16.10 23.52
CA ASP A 233 8.77 -16.63 24.20
C ASP A 233 7.93 -15.58 24.92
N ASP A 234 8.55 -14.51 25.44
CA ASP A 234 7.90 -13.39 26.13
C ASP A 234 7.27 -12.36 25.18
N LYS A 235 7.53 -12.49 23.87
CA LYS A 235 7.02 -11.60 22.82
C LYS A 235 5.98 -12.30 21.98
N ASP A 236 5.03 -11.52 21.50
CA ASP A 236 4.13 -11.95 20.44
C ASP A 236 4.36 -11.05 19.22
N VAL A 237 4.00 -11.59 18.06
CA VAL A 237 4.35 -11.01 16.77
C VAL A 237 3.14 -11.01 15.86
N ILE A 238 2.90 -9.87 15.22
CA ILE A 238 1.89 -9.71 14.18
C ILE A 238 2.61 -9.33 12.89
N ILE A 239 2.48 -10.17 11.87
CA ILE A 239 2.86 -9.82 10.50
C ILE A 239 1.75 -8.93 9.95
N GLN A 240 2.10 -7.69 9.62
CA GLN A 240 1.14 -6.69 9.12
C GLN A 240 1.05 -6.69 7.59
N ALA A 241 2.15 -7.02 6.92
CA ALA A 241 2.22 -6.99 5.46
C ALA A 241 3.27 -7.97 4.95
N VAL A 242 2.93 -8.63 3.85
CA VAL A 242 3.84 -9.43 3.03
C VAL A 242 3.72 -8.91 1.59
N ARG A 243 4.84 -8.56 0.96
CA ARG A 243 4.89 -8.02 -0.41
C ARG A 243 6.08 -8.61 -1.17
N PRO A 244 5.99 -8.90 -2.47
CA PRO A 244 7.13 -9.31 -3.27
C PRO A 244 8.12 -8.17 -3.50
N ASP A 245 9.39 -8.52 -3.67
CA ASP A 245 10.36 -7.63 -4.31
C ASP A 245 10.00 -7.51 -5.81
N PRO A 246 9.97 -6.29 -6.38
CA PRO A 246 9.62 -6.08 -7.78
C PRO A 246 10.64 -6.69 -8.76
N LYS A 247 11.87 -6.99 -8.34
CA LYS A 247 12.97 -7.51 -9.17
C LYS A 247 13.56 -8.81 -8.64
N GLN A 248 13.87 -8.85 -7.34
CA GLN A 248 14.51 -9.99 -6.70
C GLN A 248 13.50 -11.12 -6.48
N TRP A 249 14.00 -12.35 -6.41
CA TRP A 249 13.19 -13.52 -6.07
C TRP A 249 13.03 -13.61 -4.55
N ALA A 250 12.29 -12.67 -3.97
CA ALA A 250 12.18 -12.46 -2.53
C ALA A 250 10.79 -11.94 -2.11
N LEU A 251 10.44 -12.17 -0.85
CA LEU A 251 9.31 -11.55 -0.16
C LEU A 251 9.82 -10.66 0.97
N HIS A 252 9.20 -9.50 1.16
CA HIS A 252 9.44 -8.61 2.29
C HIS A 252 8.26 -8.65 3.25
N LEU A 253 8.56 -8.79 4.54
CA LEU A 253 7.57 -8.97 5.59
C LEU A 253 7.75 -7.91 6.66
N LYS A 254 6.73 -7.08 6.87
CA LYS A 254 6.71 -6.14 7.99
C LYS A 254 6.01 -6.80 9.17
N ALA A 255 6.71 -6.91 10.29
CA ALA A 255 6.21 -7.51 11.51
C ALA A 255 6.38 -6.57 12.71
N ASP A 256 5.38 -6.56 13.58
CA ASP A 256 5.37 -5.83 14.84
C ASP A 256 5.46 -6.79 16.01
N PHE A 257 6.32 -6.46 16.95
CA PHE A 257 6.56 -7.22 18.17
C PHE A 257 6.05 -6.44 19.36
N TYR A 258 5.35 -7.12 20.26
CA TYR A 258 4.87 -6.57 21.52
C TYR A 258 5.15 -7.52 22.68
N ASN A 259 5.32 -6.95 23.86
CA ASN A 259 5.43 -7.71 25.09
C ASN A 259 4.06 -8.33 25.44
N LYS A 260 4.02 -9.64 25.72
CA LYS A 260 2.78 -10.35 26.09
C LYS A 260 2.20 -9.90 27.42
N MET A 261 3.06 -9.55 28.38
CA MET A 261 2.67 -9.19 29.74
C MET A 261 2.33 -7.70 29.88
N GLU A 262 2.93 -6.83 29.06
CA GLU A 262 2.66 -5.40 29.03
C GLU A 262 2.41 -4.91 27.59
N PRO A 263 1.22 -5.19 27.00
CA PRO A 263 0.89 -4.76 25.65
C PRO A 263 1.02 -3.24 25.50
N GLY A 264 1.80 -2.78 24.52
CA GLY A 264 2.07 -1.36 24.26
C GLY A 264 3.40 -0.85 24.82
N ARG A 265 4.12 -1.63 25.64
CA ARG A 265 5.52 -1.38 26.00
C ARG A 265 6.46 -2.23 25.15
N GLU A 266 7.63 -1.67 24.83
CA GLU A 266 8.67 -2.29 23.98
C GLU A 266 8.19 -2.70 22.58
N LEU A 267 7.39 -1.85 21.94
CA LEU A 267 6.99 -2.05 20.55
C LEU A 267 8.24 -2.07 19.67
N LYS A 268 8.39 -3.11 18.83
CA LYS A 268 9.46 -3.13 17.82
C LYS A 268 8.86 -3.47 16.47
N ALA A 269 9.12 -2.61 15.49
CA ALA A 269 8.79 -2.89 14.09
C ALA A 269 10.04 -3.40 13.37
N ARG A 270 9.90 -4.47 12.61
CA ARG A 270 10.97 -5.06 11.81
C ARG A 270 10.51 -5.33 10.39
N LEU A 271 11.42 -5.19 9.44
CA LEU A 271 11.26 -5.63 8.06
C LEU A 271 12.20 -6.81 7.82
N TYR A 272 11.62 -7.95 7.48
CA TYR A 272 12.34 -9.17 7.10
C TYR A 272 12.34 -9.31 5.58
N THR A 273 13.38 -9.93 5.04
CA THR A 273 13.42 -10.38 3.65
C THR A 273 13.59 -11.89 3.63
N LEU A 274 12.64 -12.60 3.03
CA LEU A 274 12.70 -14.02 2.74
C LEU A 274 13.20 -14.22 1.32
N SER A 275 14.39 -14.81 1.17
CA SER A 275 14.89 -15.25 -0.13
C SER A 275 14.09 -16.45 -0.59
N LEU A 276 13.47 -16.39 -1.77
CA LEU A 276 12.70 -17.52 -2.30
C LEU A 276 13.57 -18.58 -2.98
N SER A 277 14.84 -18.27 -3.24
CA SER A 277 15.82 -19.24 -3.77
C SER A 277 16.35 -20.16 -2.69
N THR A 278 16.52 -19.65 -1.46
CA THR A 278 17.08 -20.41 -0.32
C THR A 278 16.04 -20.73 0.75
N LEU A 279 14.89 -20.06 0.75
CA LEU A 279 13.86 -20.10 1.80
C LEU A 279 14.40 -19.69 3.18
N GLU A 280 15.41 -18.83 3.18
CA GLU A 280 16.02 -18.30 4.40
C GLU A 280 15.71 -16.81 4.54
N TYR A 281 15.53 -16.38 5.79
CA TYR A 281 15.40 -14.97 6.12
C TYR A 281 16.77 -14.32 6.22
N THR A 282 16.92 -13.12 5.66
CA THR A 282 18.06 -12.26 5.94
C THR A 282 17.94 -11.65 7.34
N GLU A 283 19.01 -11.01 7.79
CA GLU A 283 18.94 -10.12 8.96
C GLU A 283 17.83 -9.08 8.78
N SER A 284 17.04 -8.87 9.83
CA SER A 284 15.90 -7.96 9.80
C SER A 284 16.35 -6.51 9.95
N ILE A 285 15.72 -5.62 9.19
CA ILE A 285 15.88 -4.18 9.38
C ILE A 285 14.99 -3.75 10.56
N SER A 286 15.58 -3.13 11.58
CA SER A 286 14.82 -2.45 12.63
C SER A 286 14.24 -1.14 12.10
N LEU A 287 12.92 -1.00 12.18
CA LEU A 287 12.23 0.19 11.70
C LEU A 287 12.09 1.20 12.85
N PRO A 288 12.47 2.48 12.64
CA PRO A 288 12.21 3.51 13.63
C PRO A 288 10.70 3.66 13.81
N TYR A 289 10.25 4.04 15.00
CA TYR A 289 8.86 4.37 15.29
C TYR A 289 8.80 5.52 16.30
N THR A 290 7.70 6.24 16.32
CA THR A 290 7.47 7.33 17.29
C THR A 290 6.62 6.79 18.44
N GLU A 291 7.15 6.81 19.66
CA GLU A 291 6.37 6.44 20.85
C GLU A 291 5.27 7.46 21.16
N GLY A 292 4.11 6.96 21.59
CA GLY A 292 2.99 7.78 22.04
C GLY A 292 1.66 7.17 21.66
N PHE A 293 0.58 7.87 22.00
CA PHE A 293 -0.77 7.56 21.56
C PHE A 293 -1.40 8.82 20.99
N THR A 294 -2.24 8.68 19.98
CA THR A 294 -3.17 9.74 19.57
C THR A 294 -4.15 10.06 20.70
N ASP A 295 -4.81 11.22 20.67
CA ASP A 295 -5.86 11.59 21.64
C ASP A 295 -7.01 10.56 21.72
N LEU A 296 -7.14 9.70 20.71
CA LEU A 296 -8.10 8.60 20.61
C LEU A 296 -7.57 7.25 21.15
N GLY A 297 -6.37 7.23 21.75
CA GLY A 297 -5.78 6.04 22.36
C GLY A 297 -5.16 5.04 21.37
N TYR A 298 -5.00 5.38 20.09
CA TYR A 298 -4.24 4.56 19.14
C TYR A 298 -2.74 4.80 19.29
N PRO A 299 -1.88 3.78 19.34
CA PRO A 299 -0.44 3.98 19.38
C PRO A 299 -0.01 4.80 18.16
N LEU A 300 0.66 5.93 18.43
CA LEU A 300 1.43 6.61 17.41
C LEU A 300 2.53 5.66 16.93
N GLY A 301 2.88 5.76 15.65
CA GLY A 301 4.25 5.48 15.24
C GLY A 301 4.61 4.13 14.63
N LEU A 302 3.78 3.09 14.59
CA LEU A 302 4.17 1.90 13.81
C LEU A 302 3.99 2.16 12.29
N PRO A 303 5.04 1.96 11.47
CA PRO A 303 4.94 2.23 10.04
C PRO A 303 4.01 1.25 9.33
N GLU A 304 3.28 1.77 8.36
CA GLU A 304 2.66 0.96 7.31
C GLU A 304 3.71 0.72 6.21
N TYR A 305 3.88 -0.55 5.81
CA TYR A 305 4.77 -0.91 4.73
C TYR A 305 4.01 -0.88 3.40
N LEU A 306 4.36 0.07 2.53
CA LEU A 306 3.65 0.28 1.26
C LEU A 306 4.16 -0.61 0.13
N GLY A 307 5.42 -1.06 0.20
CA GLY A 307 6.05 -1.90 -0.81
C GLY A 307 7.51 -1.54 -1.07
N THR A 308 8.11 -2.21 -2.05
CA THR A 308 9.49 -1.98 -2.49
C THR A 308 9.53 -1.42 -3.89
N THR A 309 10.42 -0.46 -4.13
CA THR A 309 10.61 0.19 -5.42
C THR A 309 11.68 -0.52 -6.26
N LEU A 310 11.74 -0.24 -7.56
CA LEU A 310 12.66 -0.85 -8.52
C LEU A 310 14.14 -0.60 -8.20
N ASN A 311 14.46 0.40 -7.38
CA ASN A 311 15.84 0.64 -6.93
C ASN A 311 16.18 -0.10 -5.62
N GLY A 312 15.26 -0.92 -5.09
CA GLY A 312 15.43 -1.66 -3.84
C GLY A 312 15.09 -0.87 -2.57
N SER A 313 14.54 0.34 -2.68
CA SER A 313 14.12 1.10 -1.49
C SER A 313 12.74 0.66 -1.03
N HIS A 314 12.60 0.41 0.28
CA HIS A 314 11.37 0.09 0.98
C HIS A 314 10.65 1.37 1.40
N ALA A 315 9.37 1.49 1.07
CA ALA A 315 8.55 2.65 1.41
C ALA A 315 7.76 2.40 2.70
N MET A 316 8.00 3.24 3.71
CA MET A 316 7.33 3.20 5.01
C MET A 316 6.54 4.48 5.25
N LEU A 317 5.26 4.35 5.59
CA LEU A 317 4.39 5.47 5.92
C LEU A 317 4.14 5.52 7.42
N TYR A 318 4.54 6.64 8.04
CA TYR A 318 4.43 6.90 9.45
C TYR A 318 3.27 7.87 9.73
N PRO A 319 2.30 7.53 10.58
CA PRO A 319 1.35 8.50 11.11
C PRO A 319 2.04 9.44 12.11
N GLU A 320 1.98 10.75 11.85
CA GLU A 320 2.49 11.80 12.76
C GLU A 320 1.37 12.65 13.36
N GLY A 321 0.13 12.44 12.94
CA GLY A 321 -1.05 13.13 13.44
C GLY A 321 -2.31 12.71 12.70
N SER A 322 -3.40 13.46 12.85
CA SER A 322 -4.67 13.21 12.15
C SER A 322 -4.53 13.34 10.63
N ASN A 323 -3.76 14.34 10.19
CA ASN A 323 -3.63 14.76 8.78
C ASN A 323 -2.19 14.83 8.28
N THR A 324 -1.24 14.42 9.12
CA THR A 324 0.19 14.50 8.82
C THR A 324 0.78 13.10 8.81
N TYR A 325 1.52 12.82 7.75
CA TYR A 325 2.26 11.58 7.59
C TYR A 325 3.71 11.88 7.26
N ARG A 326 4.57 10.93 7.55
CA ARG A 326 5.95 10.96 7.08
C ARG A 326 6.18 9.74 6.22
N ILE A 327 6.65 9.95 4.99
CA ILE A 327 7.10 8.86 4.12
C ILE A 327 8.61 8.76 4.25
N SER A 328 9.10 7.56 4.55
CA SER A 328 10.53 7.25 4.57
C SER A 328 10.84 6.16 3.55
N MET A 329 11.90 6.38 2.78
CA MET A 329 12.49 5.37 1.90
C MET A 329 13.71 4.78 2.60
N ILE A 330 13.68 3.48 2.85
CA ILE A 330 14.72 2.75 3.57
C ILE A 330 15.42 1.79 2.60
N ASP A 331 16.75 1.80 2.56
CA ASP A 331 17.51 0.85 1.75
C ASP A 331 17.60 -0.55 2.41
N ALA A 332 18.21 -1.50 1.70
CA ALA A 332 18.38 -2.88 2.18
C ALA A 332 19.28 -3.01 3.43
N GLN A 333 20.02 -1.95 3.80
CA GLN A 333 20.83 -1.90 5.03
C GLN A 333 20.08 -1.23 6.18
N GLY A 334 18.82 -0.84 5.99
CA GLY A 334 18.02 -0.15 7.00
C GLY A 334 18.30 1.36 7.10
N ARG A 335 19.09 1.93 6.19
CA ARG A 335 19.38 3.36 6.22
C ARG A 335 18.22 4.12 5.58
N VAL A 336 17.75 5.16 6.26
CA VAL A 336 16.77 6.09 5.71
C VAL A 336 17.46 6.92 4.63
N THR A 337 17.16 6.63 3.38
CA THR A 337 17.72 7.37 2.25
C THR A 337 16.94 8.65 2.01
N HIS A 338 15.61 8.59 2.10
CA HIS A 338 14.74 9.75 1.92
C HIS A 338 13.67 9.80 3.00
N ASN A 339 13.29 10.99 3.39
CA ASN A 339 12.31 11.23 4.44
C ASN A 339 11.63 12.57 4.16
N SER A 340 10.31 12.56 4.02
CA SER A 340 9.53 13.78 3.79
C SER A 340 8.18 13.71 4.48
N ARG A 341 7.71 14.87 4.92
CA ARG A 341 6.37 15.04 5.47
C ARG A 341 5.35 15.19 4.33
N LEU A 342 4.21 14.53 4.50
CA LEU A 342 3.01 14.63 3.69
C LEU A 342 1.91 15.29 4.54
N GLU A 343 1.44 16.44 4.11
CA GLU A 343 0.32 17.13 4.76
C GLU A 343 -0.95 16.98 3.92
N ILE A 344 -2.01 16.50 4.56
CA ILE A 344 -3.33 16.40 3.95
C ILE A 344 -4.21 17.49 4.51
N VAL A 345 -4.37 18.58 3.75
CA VAL A 345 -5.26 19.68 4.11
C VAL A 345 -6.72 19.27 3.83
N ASP A 346 -7.32 18.49 4.73
CA ASP A 346 -8.78 18.30 4.83
C ASP A 346 -9.14 17.78 6.24
N ASP A 347 -9.85 18.61 7.00
CA ASP A 347 -10.24 18.31 8.39
C ASP A 347 -11.43 17.32 8.49
N SER A 348 -12.07 16.99 7.37
CA SER A 348 -13.24 16.12 7.30
C SER A 348 -12.93 14.68 6.84
N LYS A 349 -11.65 14.28 6.84
CA LYS A 349 -11.21 12.99 6.31
C LYS A 349 -11.75 11.81 7.12
N ILE A 350 -12.61 11.01 6.51
CA ILE A 350 -13.24 9.83 7.13
C ILE A 350 -12.54 8.53 6.72
N TYR A 351 -12.00 8.48 5.50
CA TYR A 351 -11.26 7.32 5.00
C TYR A 351 -10.11 7.77 4.10
N ARG A 352 -9.07 6.93 4.05
CA ARG A 352 -7.89 7.15 3.21
C ARG A 352 -7.33 5.82 2.71
N ARG A 353 -6.68 5.87 1.56
CA ARG A 353 -5.85 4.76 1.06
C ARG A 353 -4.64 5.32 0.33
N PHE A 354 -3.46 4.80 0.66
CA PHE A 354 -2.21 5.10 -0.03
C PHE A 354 -1.73 3.87 -0.79
N LYS A 355 -1.09 4.10 -1.94
CA LYS A 355 -0.42 3.07 -2.74
C LYS A 355 0.84 3.64 -3.36
N ILE A 356 1.91 2.86 -3.34
CA ILE A 356 3.13 3.20 -4.06
C ILE A 356 3.28 2.27 -5.26
N GLN A 357 3.65 2.83 -6.41
CA GLN A 357 4.09 2.05 -7.57
C GLN A 357 5.55 1.62 -7.42
N ASN A 358 5.95 0.58 -8.14
CA ASN A 358 7.34 0.13 -8.14
C ASN A 358 8.33 1.22 -8.61
N ASN A 359 7.91 2.18 -9.43
CA ASN A 359 8.77 3.31 -9.82
C ASN A 359 8.93 4.38 -8.73
N GLY A 360 8.17 4.30 -7.64
CA GLY A 360 8.16 5.26 -6.55
C GLY A 360 6.94 6.19 -6.50
N LEU A 361 6.12 6.28 -7.55
CA LEU A 361 4.96 7.19 -7.55
C LEU A 361 3.97 6.80 -6.43
N LEU A 362 3.78 7.70 -5.47
CA LEU A 362 2.83 7.53 -4.37
C LEU A 362 1.50 8.18 -4.77
N THR A 363 0.41 7.43 -4.69
CA THR A 363 -0.95 7.94 -4.91
C THR A 363 -1.78 7.74 -3.66
N GLY A 364 -2.70 8.65 -3.40
CA GLY A 364 -3.70 8.51 -2.36
C GLY A 364 -5.10 8.90 -2.82
N ILE A 365 -6.10 8.27 -2.20
CA ILE A 365 -7.50 8.66 -2.26
C ILE A 365 -7.98 9.01 -0.84
N PHE A 366 -8.65 10.15 -0.71
CA PHE A 366 -9.07 10.71 0.58
C PHE A 366 -10.56 11.05 0.54
N PHE A 367 -11.35 10.40 1.38
CA PHE A 367 -12.79 10.64 1.47
C PHE A 367 -13.08 11.69 2.53
N GLY A 368 -13.63 12.81 2.11
CA GLY A 368 -14.27 13.79 2.99
C GLY A 368 -15.79 13.57 3.09
N ASN A 369 -16.49 14.59 3.56
CA ASN A 369 -17.95 14.52 3.74
C ASN A 369 -18.76 14.52 2.43
N SER A 370 -18.23 15.11 1.35
CA SER A 370 -18.97 15.34 0.09
C SER A 370 -18.29 14.83 -1.17
N ARG A 371 -16.99 14.54 -1.10
CA ARG A 371 -16.16 14.14 -2.25
C ARG A 371 -15.00 13.25 -1.81
N ALA A 372 -14.44 12.52 -2.76
CA ALA A 372 -13.18 11.81 -2.63
C ALA A 372 -12.12 12.51 -3.48
N MET A 373 -11.02 12.92 -2.86
CA MET A 373 -9.92 13.64 -3.51
C MET A 373 -8.81 12.67 -3.89
N ILE A 374 -8.30 12.78 -5.11
CA ILE A 374 -7.18 11.99 -5.62
C ILE A 374 -5.94 12.86 -5.68
N SER A 375 -4.86 12.39 -5.06
CA SER A 375 -3.58 13.10 -5.05
C SER A 375 -2.42 12.16 -5.30
N TRP A 376 -1.33 12.71 -5.79
CA TRP A 376 -0.07 11.98 -5.90
C TRP A 376 1.11 12.78 -5.36
N TRP A 377 2.21 12.07 -5.15
CA TRP A 377 3.50 12.63 -4.75
C TRP A 377 4.61 11.98 -5.58
N ARG A 378 5.43 12.81 -6.22
CA ARG A 378 6.46 12.40 -7.18
C ARG A 378 7.76 11.93 -6.53
N LEU A 379 7.66 10.96 -5.60
CA LEU A 379 8.84 10.28 -5.04
C LEU A 379 9.71 9.64 -6.12
N ASP A 380 9.10 9.20 -7.23
CA ASP A 380 9.81 8.67 -8.41
C ASP A 380 10.86 9.64 -8.96
N GLU A 381 10.59 10.95 -8.94
CA GLU A 381 11.54 11.96 -9.41
C GLU A 381 12.72 12.13 -8.45
N ILE A 382 12.48 11.97 -7.16
CA ILE A 382 13.53 12.02 -6.13
C ILE A 382 14.43 10.79 -6.22
N LEU A 383 13.83 9.62 -6.42
CA LEU A 383 14.56 8.35 -6.54
C LEU A 383 15.41 8.28 -7.82
N LYS A 384 14.97 8.91 -8.93
CA LYS A 384 15.74 9.01 -10.18
C LYS A 384 16.99 9.88 -10.05
N LYS A 385 16.92 11.00 -9.32
CA LYS A 385 18.05 11.95 -9.15
C LYS A 385 19.24 11.37 -8.36
N ARG A 386 19.10 10.17 -7.80
CA ARG A 386 20.09 9.52 -6.93
C ARG A 386 20.68 8.24 -7.51
N GLN A 387 20.21 7.82 -8.70
CA GLN A 387 20.89 6.84 -9.54
C GLN A 387 21.96 7.55 -10.35
#